data_AF-A0A7V4WG58-F1
#
_entry.id   AF-A0A7V4WG58-F1
#
_cell.length_a   1.000
_cell.length_b   1.000
_cell.length_c   1.000
_cell.angle_alpha   90.00
_cell.angle_beta   90.00
_cell.angle_gamma   90.00
#
_symmetry.space_group_name_H-M   'P 1'
#
loop_
_entity.id
_entity.type
_entity.pdbx_description
1 polymer ?
#
loop_
_entity_poly.entity_id
_entity_poly.type
_entity_poly.pdbx_seq_one_letter_code
_entity_poly.pdbx_strand_id
1 'polypeptide(L)' 'MSADNPTRCEGNALKHVCIIMDGNGRWAKKRFMPRFAGHKAGLSTVRKIVSSCVEQNLEVLTIFAFSSENW' A
#
# COMPACT_ATOMS: atom_id res chain seq x y z
N MET A 1 10.21 31.89 7.71
CA MET A 1 8.78 31.90 7.31
C MET A 1 8.28 30.47 7.43
N SER A 2 7.86 30.14 8.64
CA SER A 2 7.35 28.83 9.02
C SER A 2 5.92 28.72 8.51
N ALA A 3 5.64 27.73 7.67
CA ALA A 3 4.27 27.34 7.39
C ALA A 3 3.86 26.35 8.49
N ASP A 4 3.01 26.83 9.39
CA ASP A 4 2.25 25.99 10.32
C ASP A 4 1.52 24.88 9.53
N ASN A 5 1.91 23.64 9.76
CA ASN A 5 1.17 22.47 9.32
C ASN A 5 0.19 22.12 10.45
N PRO A 6 -1.14 22.11 10.22
CA PRO A 6 -2.10 22.01 11.29
C PRO A 6 -1.90 20.70 12.05
N THR A 7 -1.78 20.84 13.37
CA THR A 7 -1.79 19.81 14.41
C THR A 7 -2.43 18.48 13.99
N ARG A 8 -1.60 17.49 13.66
CA ARG A 8 -2.01 16.09 13.51
C ARG A 8 -1.92 15.43 14.88
N CYS A 9 -3.09 15.19 15.49
CA CYS A 9 -3.37 14.48 16.74
C CYS A 9 -2.14 14.11 17.60
N GLU A 10 -1.94 14.82 18.73
CA GLU A 10 -0.93 14.51 19.76
C GLU A 10 -1.24 13.25 20.58
N GLY A 11 -1.52 12.15 19.88
CA GLY A 11 -1.85 10.86 20.48
C GLY A 11 -1.46 9.75 19.51
N ASN A 12 -0.22 9.26 19.65
CA ASN A 12 0.38 8.15 18.92
C ASN A 12 0.52 8.37 17.40
N ALA A 13 1.61 9.02 16.98
CA ALA A 13 2.00 9.07 15.57
C ALA A 13 2.11 7.63 15.02
N LEU A 14 1.33 7.31 13.98
CA LEU A 14 1.35 5.99 13.34
C LEU A 14 2.73 5.76 12.68
N LYS A 15 3.55 4.90 13.28
CA LYS A 15 4.92 4.63 12.82
C LYS A 15 5.03 3.47 11.85
N HIS A 16 4.16 2.47 12.00
CA HIS A 16 4.24 1.22 11.25
C HIS A 16 2.87 0.79 10.73
N VAL A 17 2.81 0.50 9.44
CA VAL A 17 1.65 -0.09 8.78
C VAL A 17 2.04 -1.40 8.11
N CYS A 18 1.21 -2.42 8.28
CA CYS A 18 1.30 -3.68 7.54
C CYS A 18 0.09 -3.85 6.62
N ILE A 19 0.33 -4.23 5.36
CA ILE A 19 -0.70 -4.40 4.33
C ILE A 19 -0.58 -5.79 3.72
N ILE A 20 -1.68 -6.55 3.75
CA ILE A 20 -1.82 -7.79 2.98
C ILE A 20 -2.42 -7.45 1.62
N MET A 21 -1.67 -7.66 0.54
CA MET A 21 -2.12 -7.31 -0.81
C MET A 21 -2.96 -8.42 -1.44
N ASP A 22 -4.18 -8.58 -0.95
CA ASP A 22 -5.15 -9.50 -1.54
C ASP A 22 -5.95 -8.84 -2.68
N GLY A 23 -6.56 -9.68 -3.52
CA GLY A 23 -7.59 -9.26 -4.47
C GLY A 23 -7.11 -9.00 -5.89
N ASN A 24 -5.80 -9.04 -6.15
CA ASN A 24 -5.23 -8.85 -7.49
C ASN A 24 -5.84 -9.80 -8.54
N GLY A 25 -5.98 -11.09 -8.20
CA GLY A 25 -6.61 -12.07 -9.08
C GLY A 25 -8.11 -11.83 -9.30
N ARG A 26 -8.84 -11.44 -8.25
CA ARG A 26 -10.28 -11.10 -8.34
C ARG A 26 -10.50 -9.83 -9.16
N TRP A 27 -9.62 -8.84 -9.02
CA TRP A 27 -9.63 -7.60 -9.79
C TRP A 27 -9.46 -7.87 -11.29
N ALA A 28 -8.56 -8.78 -11.66
CA ALA A 28 -8.35 -9.19 -13.05
C ALA A 28 -9.56 -9.97 -13.59
N LYS A 29 -10.08 -10.94 -12.82
CA LYS A 29 -11.25 -11.74 -13.20
C LYS A 29 -12.49 -10.88 -13.46
N LYS A 30 -12.76 -9.88 -12.61
CA LYS A 30 -13.88 -8.93 -12.79
C LYS A 30 -13.78 -8.10 -14.07
N ARG A 31 -12.59 -8.00 -14.67
CA ARG A 31 -12.31 -7.25 -15.90
C ARG A 31 -12.07 -8.15 -17.11
N PHE A 32 -12.32 -9.45 -16.98
CA PHE A 32 -12.03 -10.44 -18.02
C PHE A 32 -10.56 -10.41 -18.47
N MET A 33 -9.65 -10.09 -17.55
CA MET A 33 -8.21 -10.02 -17.80
C MET A 33 -7.47 -11.24 -17.23
N PRO A 34 -6.32 -11.61 -17.81
CA PRO A 34 -5.43 -12.62 -17.23
C PRO A 34 -4.94 -12.23 -15.83
N ARG A 35 -4.67 -13.21 -14.95
CA ARG A 35 -4.19 -12.98 -13.58
C ARG A 35 -2.95 -12.07 -13.49
N PHE A 36 -2.00 -12.21 -14.43
CA PHE A 36 -0.78 -11.37 -14.45
C PHE A 36 -1.11 -9.87 -14.56
N ALA A 37 -2.21 -9.50 -15.23
CA ALA A 37 -2.63 -8.11 -15.33
C ALA A 37 -3.04 -7.55 -13.95
N GLY A 38 -3.65 -8.39 -13.11
CA GLY A 38 -3.93 -8.06 -11.72
C GLY A 38 -2.67 -7.83 -10.90
N HIS A 39 -1.62 -8.64 -11.10
CA HIS A 39 -0.32 -8.42 -10.44
C HIS A 39 0.34 -7.10 -10.88
N LYS A 40 0.29 -6.77 -12.18
CA LYS A 40 0.77 -5.46 -12.69
C LYS A 40 -0.01 -4.27 -12.10
N ALA A 41 -1.33 -4.42 -11.95
CA ALA A 41 -2.16 -3.42 -11.29
C ALA A 41 -1.78 -3.28 -9.80
N GLY A 42 -1.56 -4.40 -9.10
CA GLY A 42 -1.07 -4.44 -7.73
C GLY A 42 0.24 -3.66 -7.55
N LEU A 43 1.22 -3.84 -8.45
CA LEU A 43 2.47 -3.07 -8.43
C LEU A 43 2.24 -1.56 -8.54
N SER A 44 1.31 -1.15 -9.39
CA SER A 44 0.96 0.27 -9.55
C SER A 44 0.32 0.85 -8.28
N THR A 45 -0.48 0.04 -7.58
CA THR A 45 -1.06 0.41 -6.28
C THR A 45 0.02 0.52 -5.20
N VAL A 46 0.99 -0.41 -5.14
CA VAL A 46 2.12 -0.34 -4.20
C VAL A 46 2.86 0.98 -4.33
N ARG A 47 3.17 1.41 -5.55
CA ARG A 47 3.87 2.68 -5.78
C ARG A 47 3.12 3.87 -5.19
N LYS A 48 1.79 3.91 -5.35
CA LYS A 48 0.95 4.97 -4.76
C LYS A 48 0.96 4.93 -3.24
N ILE A 49 0.88 3.73 -2.65
CA ILE A 49 0.93 3.55 -1.19
C ILE A 49 2.28 4.06 -0.65
N VAL A 50 3.39 3.65 -1.25
CA VAL A 50 4.74 4.07 -0.84
C VAL A 50 4.86 5.60 -0.89
N SER A 51 4.44 6.23 -1.98
CA SER A 51 4.45 7.71 -2.09
C SER A 51 3.65 8.37 -0.97
N SER A 52 2.45 7.85 -0.67
CA SER A 52 1.62 8.39 0.41
C SER A 52 2.23 8.17 1.80
N CYS A 53 2.90 7.04 2.02
CA CYS A 53 3.59 6.78 3.29
C CYS A 53 4.74 7.78 3.52
N VAL A 54 5.49 8.12 2.47
CA VAL A 54 6.55 9.12 2.53
C VAL A 54 5.98 10.51 2.88
N GLU A 55 4.90 10.93 2.20
CA GLU A 55 4.21 12.19 2.49
C GLU A 55 3.69 12.27 3.93
N GLN A 56 3.34 11.12 4.52
CA GLN A 56 2.81 11.02 5.88
C GLN A 56 3.87 10.81 6.97
N ASN A 57 5.16 10.78 6.62
CA ASN A 57 6.28 10.45 7.53
C ASN A 57 6.10 9.11 8.26
N LEU A 58 5.59 8.09 7.56
CA LEU A 58 5.56 6.72 8.09
C LEU A 58 6.96 6.12 8.13
N GLU A 59 7.38 5.65 9.30
CA GLU A 59 8.73 5.10 9.50
C GLU A 59 8.87 3.70 8.87
N VAL A 60 7.82 2.87 8.94
CA VAL A 60 7.85 1.48 8.48
C VAL A 60 6.58 1.13 7.70
N LEU A 61 6.77 0.51 6.54
CA LEU A 61 5.71 -0.09 5.73
C LEU A 61 6.07 -1.55 5.43
N THR A 62 5.23 -2.48 5.88
CA THR A 62 5.35 -3.90 5.55
C THR A 62 4.27 -4.29 4.56
N ILE A 63 4.65 -4.95 3.47
CA ILE A 63 3.73 -5.40 2.43
C ILE A 63 3.86 -6.91 2.27
N PHE A 64 2.77 -7.64 2.47
CA PHE A 64 2.72 -9.07 2.17
C PHE A 64 2.38 -9.27 0.69
N ALA A 65 3.42 -9.47 -0.11
CA ALA A 65 3.32 -9.61 -1.56
C ALA A 65 3.30 -11.07 -2.05
N PHE A 66 3.87 -12.01 -1.28
CA PHE A 66 3.93 -13.44 -1.60
C PHE A 66 4.09 -14.27 -0.32
N SER A 67 3.57 -15.50 -0.30
CA SER A 67 3.71 -16.44 0.81
C SER A 67 4.34 -17.76 0.36
N SER A 68 4.88 -18.53 1.30
CA SER A 68 5.44 -19.87 1.08
C SER A 68 4.42 -20.88 0.56
N GLU A 69 3.12 -20.63 0.73
CA GLU A 69 2.02 -21.50 0.29
C GLU A 69 1.50 -21.13 -1.10
N ASN A 70 2.09 -20.12 -1.75
CA ASN A 70 1.53 -19.47 -2.94
C ASN A 70 2.10 -20.01 -4.27
N TRP A 71 2.68 -21.23 -4.25
CA TRP A 71 3.23 -21.96 -5.41
C TRP A 71 2.16 -22.72 -6.21
#